data_AF-A0A8S2F2P5-F1
#
_entry.id   AF-A0A8S2F2P5-F1
#
_cell.length_a   1.000
_cell.length_b   1.000
_cell.length_c   1.000
_cell.angle_alpha   90.00
_cell.angle_beta   90.00
_cell.angle_gamma   90.00
#
_symmetry.space_group_name_H-M   'P 1'
#
loop_
_entity.id
_entity.type
_entity.pdbx_description
1 polymer ?
#
loop_
_entity_poly.entity_id
_entity_poly.type
_entity_poly.pdbx_seq_one_letter_code
_entity_poly.pdbx_strand_id
1 'polypeptide(L)'
;NCVDMNWYRNETSSKIVPPYKKSYTILQNDILNKLVNVDIEILHDSDEAATLLVKNIHCAAKTMSDNLSQAVHASDLILDIVDEALVNTASDIIQQESEIHRTQMSINRVNTGIQDTQLRLHRAEISFREKEHGLDLANEQLKRAQEDVEDARLCRGKRFIGSWWRQNVVQPVEKTVKQVIVKPVCRVVNYHGIESAKDRRSSASDAVNLARQDVSHLKSQLSDLTRNREMYVKELEIENKRSEVLNNTLTEMKERQLLVSSITSQLKAANLYLTNFYGTSTILVDEIKRLVDFERLITPLNAVYNEMLNNHVMSAFAGGQISVETVEHVKTNLDILEVVLPNMPPIDRFYLILNRALISENHPSLKPWYLYLKLFDNALQKLPSQKMIVWRGIRKDVTKNFKKNDVVTWWSVNSCSAPINIIKNFLDLHSTLFLIECINALLGKYDAHAIAV
;
A
#
# COMPACT_ATOMS: atom_id res chain seq x y z
N ASN A 1 13.60 -6.61 7.10
CA ASN A 1 13.14 -7.94 6.63
C ASN A 1 11.95 -7.75 5.71
N CYS A 2 12.17 -7.37 4.45
CA CYS A 2 11.08 -7.38 3.48
C CYS A 2 10.71 -8.85 3.21
N VAL A 3 9.43 -9.17 3.35
CA VAL A 3 8.89 -10.42 2.80
C VAL A 3 9.08 -10.34 1.29
N ASP A 4 10.08 -11.04 0.77
CA ASP A 4 10.28 -11.17 -0.67
C ASP A 4 9.14 -12.02 -1.24
N MET A 5 8.70 -11.71 -2.46
CA MET A 5 7.72 -12.49 -3.21
C MET A 5 8.11 -13.97 -3.29
N ASN A 6 9.41 -14.28 -3.29
CA ASN A 6 9.92 -15.65 -3.22
C ASN A 6 9.62 -16.34 -1.89
N TRP A 7 9.70 -15.63 -0.77
CA TRP A 7 9.30 -16.17 0.54
C TRP A 7 7.80 -16.47 0.54
N TYR A 8 6.98 -15.49 0.13
CA TYR A 8 5.53 -15.66 0.09
C TYR A 8 5.10 -16.82 -0.81
N ARG A 9 5.76 -16.94 -1.97
CA ARG A 9 5.62 -18.08 -2.89
C ARG A 9 5.92 -19.42 -2.21
N ASN A 10 7.06 -19.52 -1.53
CA ASN A 10 7.51 -20.75 -0.90
C ASN A 10 6.57 -21.17 0.24
N GLU A 11 6.13 -20.21 1.06
CA GLU A 11 5.21 -20.46 2.17
C GLU A 11 3.83 -20.89 1.67
N THR A 12 3.27 -20.19 0.70
CA THR A 12 1.98 -20.57 0.10
C THR A 12 2.05 -21.95 -0.55
N SER A 13 3.10 -22.21 -1.33
CA SER A 13 3.28 -23.47 -2.06
C SER A 13 3.53 -24.67 -1.14
N SER A 14 4.15 -24.46 0.03
CA SER A 14 4.47 -25.52 0.97
C SER A 14 3.40 -25.75 2.04
N LYS A 15 2.66 -24.71 2.44
CA LYS A 15 1.72 -24.78 3.57
C LYS A 15 0.25 -24.72 3.17
N ILE A 16 -0.12 -23.98 2.12
CA ILE A 16 -1.52 -23.80 1.70
C ILE A 16 -1.87 -24.79 0.57
N VAL A 17 -1.00 -24.90 -0.44
CA VAL A 17 -1.29 -25.70 -1.64
C VAL A 17 -1.42 -27.21 -1.34
N PRO A 18 -0.58 -27.86 -0.50
CA PRO A 18 -0.69 -29.31 -0.31
C PRO A 18 -1.98 -29.74 0.40
N PRO A 19 -2.42 -29.10 1.50
CA PRO A 19 -3.71 -29.44 2.12
C PRO A 19 -4.89 -29.16 1.17
N TYR A 20 -4.83 -28.09 0.36
CA TYR A 20 -5.84 -27.82 -0.66
C TYR A 20 -5.90 -28.92 -1.73
N LYS A 21 -4.75 -29.27 -2.32
CA LYS A 21 -4.63 -30.34 -3.31
C LYS A 21 -5.13 -31.68 -2.76
N LYS A 22 -4.79 -32.00 -1.52
CA LYS A 22 -5.25 -33.23 -0.86
C LYS A 22 -6.78 -33.22 -0.68
N SER A 23 -7.35 -32.09 -0.28
CA SER A 23 -8.80 -31.91 -0.16
C SER A 23 -9.50 -32.08 -1.51
N TYR A 24 -8.91 -31.53 -2.57
CA TYR A 24 -9.39 -31.70 -3.94
C TYR A 24 -9.42 -33.17 -4.37
N THR A 25 -8.34 -33.91 -4.11
CA THR A 25 -8.24 -35.33 -4.43
C THR A 25 -9.29 -36.16 -3.66
N ILE A 26 -9.49 -35.87 -2.38
CA ILE A 26 -10.51 -36.55 -1.55
C ILE A 26 -11.90 -36.29 -2.12
N LEU A 27 -12.22 -35.05 -2.49
CA LEU A 27 -13.51 -34.77 -3.10
C LEU A 27 -13.71 -35.59 -4.38
N GLN A 28 -12.78 -35.50 -5.33
CA GLN A 28 -12.95 -36.18 -6.61
C GLN A 28 -13.06 -37.69 -6.44
N ASN A 29 -12.10 -38.28 -5.72
CA ASN A 29 -11.97 -39.73 -5.69
C ASN A 29 -12.86 -40.41 -4.66
N ASP A 30 -13.05 -39.77 -3.50
CA ASP A 30 -13.72 -40.41 -2.36
C ASP A 30 -15.17 -39.98 -2.18
N ILE A 31 -15.59 -38.86 -2.77
CA ILE A 31 -16.95 -38.34 -2.67
C ILE A 31 -17.64 -38.39 -4.03
N LEU A 32 -17.17 -37.60 -5.01
CA LEU A 32 -17.83 -37.47 -6.32
C LEU A 32 -17.85 -38.80 -7.08
N ASN A 33 -16.71 -39.47 -7.22
CA ASN A 33 -16.67 -40.76 -7.90
C ASN A 33 -17.55 -41.81 -7.23
N LYS A 34 -17.71 -41.78 -5.91
CA LYS A 34 -18.61 -42.70 -5.22
C LYS A 34 -20.06 -42.32 -5.49
N LEU A 35 -20.42 -41.04 -5.35
CA LEU A 35 -21.77 -40.55 -5.61
C LEU A 35 -22.22 -40.75 -7.06
N VAL A 36 -21.34 -40.56 -8.05
CA VAL A 36 -21.66 -40.78 -9.47
C VAL A 36 -21.91 -42.25 -9.76
N ASN A 37 -21.10 -43.15 -9.18
CA ASN A 37 -21.19 -44.59 -9.45
C ASN A 37 -22.08 -45.34 -8.44
N VAL A 38 -22.92 -44.64 -7.70
CA VAL A 38 -23.89 -45.25 -6.79
C VAL A 38 -24.94 -45.99 -7.61
N ASP A 39 -25.07 -47.29 -7.36
CA ASP A 39 -26.18 -48.09 -7.87
C ASP A 39 -27.41 -47.85 -6.99
N ILE A 40 -28.35 -47.08 -7.54
CA ILE A 40 -29.57 -46.66 -6.84
C ILE A 40 -30.48 -47.85 -6.54
N GLU A 41 -30.48 -48.89 -7.38
CA GLU A 41 -31.31 -50.08 -7.17
C GLU A 41 -30.84 -50.85 -5.92
N ILE A 42 -29.52 -50.97 -5.75
CA ILE A 42 -28.91 -51.62 -4.57
C ILE A 42 -29.19 -50.84 -3.28
N LEU A 43 -29.24 -49.50 -3.35
CA LEU A 43 -29.55 -48.66 -2.19
C LEU A 43 -31.01 -48.78 -1.74
N HIS A 44 -31.94 -49.03 -2.66
CA HIS A 44 -33.35 -49.25 -2.33
C HIS A 44 -33.59 -50.56 -1.57
N ASP A 45 -32.77 -51.59 -1.84
CA ASP A 45 -32.95 -52.92 -1.29
C ASP A 45 -32.12 -53.19 -0.02
N SER A 46 -31.19 -52.30 0.36
CA SER A 46 -30.28 -52.50 1.50
C SER A 46 -30.00 -51.24 2.32
N ASP A 47 -30.66 -51.12 3.47
CA ASP A 47 -30.38 -50.12 4.52
C ASP A 47 -28.89 -50.14 4.95
N GLU A 48 -28.24 -51.31 4.89
CA GLU A 48 -26.84 -51.48 5.26
C GLU A 48 -25.89 -50.87 4.21
N ALA A 49 -26.19 -51.02 2.92
CA ALA A 49 -25.44 -50.41 1.83
C ALA A 49 -25.52 -48.87 1.87
N ALA A 50 -26.73 -48.34 2.11
CA ALA A 50 -26.95 -46.90 2.28
C ALA A 50 -26.18 -46.35 3.50
N THR A 51 -26.24 -47.05 4.64
CA THR A 51 -25.53 -46.66 5.85
C THR A 51 -24.01 -46.67 5.64
N LEU A 52 -23.47 -47.67 4.94
CA LEU A 52 -22.03 -47.77 4.66
C LEU A 52 -21.56 -46.66 3.72
N LEU A 53 -22.32 -46.36 2.67
CA LEU A 53 -22.04 -45.25 1.75
C LEU A 53 -21.99 -43.91 2.50
N VAL A 54 -23.01 -43.61 3.32
CA VAL A 54 -23.08 -42.38 4.12
C VAL A 54 -21.89 -42.28 5.08
N LYS A 55 -21.51 -43.38 5.74
CA LYS A 55 -20.36 -43.40 6.65
C LYS A 55 -19.03 -43.14 5.93
N ASN A 56 -18.86 -43.69 4.72
CA ASN A 56 -17.66 -43.48 3.91
C ASN A 56 -17.57 -42.02 3.42
N ILE A 57 -18.68 -41.46 2.94
CA ILE A 57 -18.76 -40.06 2.52
C ILE A 57 -18.49 -39.13 3.72
N HIS A 58 -19.07 -39.42 4.89
CA HIS A 58 -18.82 -38.65 6.11
C HIS A 58 -17.34 -38.64 6.50
N CYS A 59 -16.68 -39.80 6.47
CA CYS A 59 -15.26 -39.92 6.80
C CYS A 59 -14.38 -39.12 5.82
N ALA A 60 -14.69 -39.20 4.52
CA ALA A 60 -14.01 -38.42 3.49
C ALA A 60 -14.23 -36.91 3.70
N ALA A 61 -15.47 -36.49 3.93
CA ALA A 61 -15.82 -35.09 4.19
C ALA A 61 -15.09 -34.54 5.43
N LYS A 62 -15.03 -35.32 6.53
CA LYS A 62 -14.27 -34.94 7.72
C LYS A 62 -12.77 -34.77 7.43
N THR A 63 -12.18 -35.71 6.69
CA THR A 63 -10.76 -35.62 6.31
C THR A 63 -10.49 -34.41 5.41
N MET A 64 -11.41 -34.10 4.49
CA MET A 64 -11.36 -32.90 3.66
C MET A 64 -11.43 -31.64 4.52
N SER A 65 -12.36 -31.58 5.48
CA SER A 65 -12.51 -30.48 6.44
C SER A 65 -11.23 -30.24 7.24
N ASP A 66 -10.60 -31.30 7.76
CA ASP A 66 -9.37 -31.17 8.54
C ASP A 66 -8.20 -30.61 7.71
N ASN A 67 -8.06 -31.04 6.44
CA ASN A 67 -7.01 -30.52 5.55
C ASN A 67 -7.27 -29.05 5.19
N LEU A 68 -8.51 -28.67 4.91
CA LEU A 68 -8.83 -27.28 4.60
C LEU A 68 -8.72 -26.37 5.83
N SER A 69 -9.05 -26.86 7.02
CA SER A 69 -8.80 -26.14 8.28
C SER A 69 -7.30 -25.85 8.49
N GLN A 70 -6.43 -26.80 8.14
CA GLN A 70 -4.98 -26.57 8.11
C GLN A 70 -4.59 -25.49 7.09
N ALA A 71 -5.22 -25.48 5.91
CA ALA A 71 -4.97 -24.43 4.91
C ALA A 71 -5.41 -23.04 5.40
N VAL A 72 -6.57 -22.95 6.06
CA VAL A 72 -7.09 -21.71 6.69
C VAL A 72 -6.11 -21.20 7.74
N HIS A 73 -5.70 -22.05 8.69
CA HIS A 73 -4.75 -21.65 9.71
C HIS A 73 -3.39 -21.24 9.12
N ALA A 74 -2.90 -21.94 8.09
CA ALA A 74 -1.68 -21.55 7.40
C ALA A 74 -1.84 -20.19 6.69
N SER A 75 -3.01 -19.95 6.09
CA SER A 75 -3.36 -18.68 5.46
C SER A 75 -3.40 -17.54 6.46
N ASP A 76 -4.02 -17.72 7.63
CA ASP A 76 -4.04 -16.72 8.71
C ASP A 76 -2.64 -16.32 9.14
N LEU A 77 -1.76 -17.30 9.39
CA LEU A 77 -0.38 -17.04 9.78
C LEU A 77 0.39 -16.27 8.69
N ILE A 78 0.17 -16.62 7.42
CA ILE A 78 0.78 -15.91 6.30
C ILE A 78 0.23 -14.49 6.19
N LEU A 79 -1.08 -14.28 6.39
CA LEU A 79 -1.71 -12.97 6.37
C LEU A 79 -1.15 -12.05 7.47
N ASP A 80 -0.96 -12.55 8.68
CA ASP A 80 -0.38 -11.78 9.78
C ASP A 80 1.04 -11.30 9.45
N ILE A 81 1.88 -12.18 8.92
CA ILE A 81 3.25 -11.85 8.52
C ILE A 81 3.27 -10.84 7.35
N VAL A 82 2.35 -10.99 6.39
CA VAL A 82 2.25 -10.08 5.25
C VAL A 82 1.70 -8.72 5.65
N ASP A 83 0.73 -8.65 6.56
CA ASP A 83 0.21 -7.39 7.09
C ASP A 83 1.31 -6.63 7.85
N GLU A 84 2.13 -7.32 8.66
CA GLU A 84 3.31 -6.72 9.30
C GLU A 84 4.32 -6.20 8.25
N ALA A 85 4.61 -7.00 7.21
CA ALA A 85 5.51 -6.60 6.14
C ALA A 85 4.99 -5.40 5.33
N LEU A 86 3.68 -5.31 5.10
CA LEU A 86 3.03 -4.18 4.44
C LEU A 86 3.15 -2.90 5.27
N VAL A 87 2.96 -2.98 6.58
CA VAL A 87 3.14 -1.85 7.50
C VAL A 87 4.58 -1.35 7.48
N ASN A 88 5.55 -2.27 7.54
CA ASN A 88 6.97 -1.93 7.46
C ASN A 88 7.32 -1.29 6.11
N THR A 89 6.83 -1.86 5.00
CA THR A 89 7.06 -1.31 3.65
C THR A 89 6.46 0.08 3.49
N ALA A 90 5.27 0.33 4.05
CA ALA A 90 4.64 1.65 4.04
C ALA A 90 5.47 2.67 4.83
N SER A 91 6.04 2.27 5.97
CA SER A 91 6.97 3.12 6.74
C SER A 91 8.23 3.46 5.94
N ASP A 92 8.82 2.47 5.26
CA ASP A 92 10.01 2.68 4.43
C ASP A 92 9.71 3.62 3.24
N ILE A 93 8.53 3.50 2.61
CA ILE A 93 8.07 4.41 1.54
C ILE A 93 7.97 5.85 2.07
N ILE A 94 7.36 6.05 3.24
CA ILE A 94 7.25 7.38 3.87
C ILE A 94 8.64 7.96 4.15
N GLN A 95 9.57 7.13 4.65
CA GLN A 95 10.95 7.55 4.87
C GLN A 95 11.63 7.97 3.56
N GLN A 96 11.50 7.19 2.49
CA GLN A 96 12.06 7.49 1.18
C GLN A 96 11.48 8.77 0.58
N GLU A 97 10.17 8.98 0.67
CA GLU A 97 9.52 10.23 0.25
C GLU A 97 10.08 11.45 1.01
N SER A 98 10.35 11.29 2.31
CA SER A 98 10.99 12.35 3.11
C SER A 98 12.42 12.65 2.65
N GLU A 99 13.19 11.64 2.24
CA GLU A 99 14.55 11.80 1.71
C GLU A 99 14.57 12.47 0.34
N ILE A 100 13.62 12.12 -0.54
CA ILE A 100 13.42 12.80 -1.82
C ILE A 100 13.09 14.27 -1.58
N HIS A 101 12.20 14.58 -0.64
CA HIS A 101 11.87 15.96 -0.31
C HIS A 101 13.08 16.76 0.20
N ARG A 102 13.92 16.16 1.07
CA ARG A 102 15.19 16.79 1.51
C ARG A 102 16.15 17.03 0.36
N THR A 103 16.28 16.07 -0.55
CA THR A 103 17.14 16.19 -1.74
C THR A 103 16.62 17.28 -2.67
N GLN A 104 15.30 17.40 -2.85
CA GLN A 104 14.71 18.49 -3.63
C GLN A 104 14.99 19.87 -3.01
N MET A 105 14.94 20.01 -1.69
CA MET A 105 15.34 21.25 -1.01
C MET A 105 16.82 21.58 -1.21
N SER A 106 17.69 20.57 -1.19
CA SER A 106 19.12 20.70 -1.50
C SER A 106 19.35 21.21 -2.92
N ILE A 107 18.70 20.59 -3.92
CA ILE A 107 18.72 21.02 -5.33
C ILE A 107 18.28 22.48 -5.47
N ASN A 108 17.17 22.87 -4.83
CA ASN A 108 16.67 24.25 -4.89
C ASN A 108 17.67 25.25 -4.28
N ARG A 109 18.34 24.87 -3.19
CA ARG A 109 19.37 25.69 -2.55
C ARG A 109 20.59 25.87 -3.46
N VAL A 110 21.09 24.79 -4.06
CA VAL A 110 22.22 24.84 -5.00
C VAL A 110 21.87 25.71 -6.21
N ASN A 111 20.65 25.55 -6.76
CA ASN A 111 20.19 26.35 -7.90
C ASN A 111 20.12 27.85 -7.58
N THR A 112 19.68 28.21 -6.37
CA THR A 112 19.72 29.60 -5.88
C THR A 112 21.16 30.14 -5.81
N GLY A 113 22.11 29.31 -5.34
CA GLY A 113 23.53 29.65 -5.32
C GLY A 113 24.14 29.86 -6.71
N ILE A 114 23.73 29.05 -7.69
CA ILE A 114 24.11 29.22 -9.11
C ILE A 114 23.61 30.56 -9.63
N GLN A 115 22.34 30.89 -9.39
CA GLN A 115 21.73 32.15 -9.85
C GLN A 115 22.42 33.38 -9.25
N ASP A 116 22.70 33.37 -7.93
CA ASP A 116 23.44 34.46 -7.28
C ASP A 116 24.86 34.59 -7.86
N THR A 117 25.57 33.47 -8.05
CA THR A 117 26.92 33.47 -8.62
C THR A 117 26.92 33.99 -10.06
N GLN A 118 25.93 33.62 -10.88
CA GLN A 118 25.76 34.14 -12.23
C GLN A 118 25.54 35.65 -12.25
N LEU A 119 24.70 36.17 -11.35
CA LEU A 119 24.47 37.61 -11.22
C LEU A 119 25.75 38.35 -10.81
N ARG A 120 26.52 37.80 -9.87
CA ARG A 120 27.81 38.36 -9.45
C ARG A 120 28.84 38.34 -10.57
N LEU A 121 28.91 37.25 -11.32
CA LEU A 121 29.78 37.13 -12.49
C LEU A 121 29.45 38.20 -13.53
N HIS A 122 28.16 38.37 -13.85
CA HIS A 122 27.71 39.37 -14.81
C HIS A 122 28.09 40.81 -14.39
N ARG A 123 27.90 41.15 -13.11
CA ARG A 123 28.31 42.46 -12.56
C ARG A 123 29.84 42.66 -12.65
N ALA A 124 30.60 41.63 -12.31
CA ALA A 124 32.07 41.66 -12.40
C ALA A 124 32.55 41.82 -13.85
N GLU A 125 31.89 41.18 -14.83
CA GLU A 125 32.20 41.32 -16.25
C GLU A 125 31.93 42.73 -16.79
N ILE A 126 30.85 43.37 -16.34
CA ILE A 126 30.57 44.77 -16.68
C ILE A 126 31.67 45.67 -16.11
N SER A 127 31.98 45.53 -14.81
CA SER A 127 33.03 46.33 -14.17
C SER A 127 34.41 46.12 -14.79
N PHE A 128 34.74 44.88 -15.16
CA PHE A 128 35.97 44.55 -15.87
C PHE A 128 36.06 45.29 -17.22
N ARG A 129 34.99 45.26 -18.02
CA ARG A 129 34.94 45.98 -19.31
C ARG A 129 35.07 47.49 -19.15
N GLU A 130 34.42 48.08 -18.14
CA GLU A 130 34.55 49.51 -17.84
C GLU A 130 35.99 49.88 -17.48
N LYS A 131 36.67 49.04 -16.67
CA LYS A 131 38.07 49.26 -16.26
C LYS A 131 39.07 49.01 -17.39
N GLU A 132 38.81 48.03 -18.25
CA GLU A 132 39.59 47.78 -19.46
C GLU A 132 39.52 48.99 -20.41
N HIS A 133 38.32 49.53 -20.64
CA HIS A 133 38.16 50.76 -21.41
C HIS A 133 38.88 51.96 -20.77
N GLY A 134 38.81 52.10 -19.44
CA GLY A 134 39.56 53.12 -18.71
C GLY A 134 41.08 52.99 -18.84
N LEU A 135 41.60 51.75 -18.86
CA LEU A 135 43.00 51.47 -19.11
C LEU A 135 43.41 51.87 -20.54
N ASP A 136 42.58 51.60 -21.53
CA ASP A 136 42.82 52.02 -22.91
C ASP A 136 42.91 53.55 -23.04
N LEU A 137 41.99 54.27 -22.40
CA LEU A 137 42.01 55.74 -22.34
C LEU A 137 43.27 56.26 -21.63
N ALA A 138 43.68 55.64 -20.52
CA ALA A 138 44.89 56.01 -19.80
C ALA A 138 46.16 55.77 -20.64
N ASN A 139 46.22 54.64 -21.37
CA ASN A 139 47.30 54.35 -22.31
C ASN A 139 47.36 55.39 -23.43
N GLU A 140 46.22 55.80 -23.97
CA GLU A 140 46.15 56.85 -24.99
C GLU A 140 46.64 58.21 -24.45
N GLN A 141 46.26 58.58 -23.23
CA GLN A 141 46.76 59.79 -22.56
C GLN A 141 48.26 59.74 -22.33
N LEU A 142 48.79 58.60 -21.87
CA LEU A 142 50.23 58.40 -21.70
C LEU A 142 50.97 58.55 -23.03
N LYS A 143 50.43 58.01 -24.12
CA LYS A 143 50.98 58.18 -25.47
C LYS A 143 51.01 59.64 -25.90
N ARG A 144 49.90 60.38 -25.71
CA ARG A 144 49.86 61.83 -25.99
C ARG A 144 50.86 62.62 -25.13
N ALA A 145 51.00 62.29 -23.85
CA ALA A 145 51.99 62.91 -22.97
C ALA A 145 53.44 62.61 -23.40
N GLN A 146 53.71 61.41 -23.93
CA GLN A 146 55.00 61.09 -24.53
C GLN A 146 55.26 61.91 -25.81
N GLU A 147 54.25 62.04 -26.68
CA GLU A 147 54.30 62.90 -27.87
C GLU A 147 54.57 64.37 -27.50
N ASP A 148 53.89 64.92 -26.49
CA ASP A 148 54.13 66.27 -25.97
C ASP A 148 55.58 66.48 -25.50
N VAL A 149 56.16 65.48 -24.80
CA VAL A 149 57.58 65.53 -24.37
C VAL A 149 58.51 65.56 -25.58
N GLU A 150 58.25 64.74 -26.60
CA GLU A 150 59.06 64.72 -27.83
C GLU A 150 58.89 66.00 -28.67
N ASP A 151 57.68 66.54 -28.78
CA ASP A 151 57.42 67.80 -29.45
C ASP A 151 58.06 68.99 -28.73
N ALA A 152 58.06 68.99 -27.39
CA ALA A 152 58.76 69.98 -26.58
C ALA A 152 60.29 69.88 -26.77
N ARG A 153 60.85 68.67 -26.86
CA ARG A 153 62.28 68.43 -27.17
C ARG A 153 62.65 68.93 -28.56
N LEU A 154 61.80 68.68 -29.55
CA LEU A 154 62.00 69.09 -30.94
C LEU A 154 61.62 70.57 -31.19
N CYS A 155 61.09 71.27 -30.18
CA CYS A 155 60.57 72.64 -30.28
C CYS A 155 59.52 72.79 -31.40
N ARG A 156 58.73 71.74 -31.65
CA ARG A 156 57.68 71.73 -32.69
C ARG A 156 56.39 72.42 -32.26
N GLY A 157 56.34 72.97 -31.04
CA GLY A 157 55.21 73.71 -30.49
C GLY A 157 54.68 74.76 -31.47
N LYS A 158 53.52 74.45 -32.07
CA LYS A 158 52.82 75.35 -32.98
C LYS A 158 52.32 76.59 -32.22
N ARG A 159 52.74 77.77 -32.69
CA ARG A 159 51.98 79.04 -32.70
C ARG A 159 51.41 79.57 -31.36
N PHE A 160 52.19 79.58 -30.27
CA PHE A 160 51.84 80.41 -29.10
C PHE A 160 52.52 81.79 -29.09
N ILE A 161 53.16 82.17 -30.20
CA ILE A 161 53.37 83.59 -30.50
C ILE A 161 52.06 84.04 -31.13
N GLY A 162 51.20 84.67 -30.32
CA GLY A 162 49.87 85.12 -30.71
C GLY A 162 49.89 85.82 -32.07
N SER A 163 48.80 85.65 -32.83
CA SER A 163 48.53 86.29 -34.13
C SER A 163 48.95 87.77 -34.19
N TRP A 164 48.98 88.45 -33.05
CA TRP A 164 49.40 89.84 -32.89
C TRP A 164 50.86 90.11 -33.28
N TRP A 165 51.82 89.23 -32.95
CA TRP A 165 53.25 89.47 -33.26
C TRP A 165 53.61 89.18 -34.73
N ARG A 166 52.85 88.30 -35.41
CA ARG A 166 53.11 87.93 -36.82
C ARG A 166 52.66 88.99 -37.83
N GLN A 167 51.71 89.85 -37.49
CA GLN A 167 51.18 90.83 -38.44
C GLN A 167 51.93 92.18 -38.40
N ASN A 168 52.62 92.53 -37.31
CA ASN A 168 53.14 93.90 -37.14
C ASN A 168 54.67 94.07 -37.04
N VAL A 169 55.47 93.02 -36.88
CA VAL A 169 56.93 93.19 -36.62
C VAL A 169 57.85 92.43 -37.58
N VAL A 170 57.40 91.36 -38.25
CA VAL A 170 58.31 90.44 -38.96
C VAL A 170 57.92 90.28 -40.42
N GLN A 171 58.00 91.36 -41.20
CA GLN A 171 58.00 91.28 -42.67
C GLN A 171 59.23 91.84 -43.40
N PRO A 172 60.20 92.56 -42.80
CA PRO A 172 61.42 92.90 -43.55
C PRO A 172 62.72 92.14 -43.24
N VAL A 173 62.78 91.20 -42.27
CA VAL A 173 64.06 90.52 -41.94
C VAL A 173 63.89 89.02 -41.79
N GLU A 174 63.75 88.31 -42.91
CA GLU A 174 63.56 86.86 -42.91
C GLU A 174 64.45 86.16 -43.94
N LYS A 175 65.69 85.84 -43.52
CA LYS A 175 66.39 84.61 -43.93
C LYS A 175 67.63 84.30 -43.08
N THR A 176 68.30 85.28 -42.48
CA THR A 176 69.62 85.05 -41.84
C THR A 176 69.59 84.93 -40.30
N VAL A 177 68.58 85.46 -39.60
CA VAL A 177 68.54 85.44 -38.11
C VAL A 177 67.95 84.12 -37.54
N LYS A 178 67.19 83.36 -38.33
CA LYS A 178 66.50 82.14 -37.85
C LYS A 178 67.42 80.96 -37.50
N GLN A 179 68.66 80.91 -38.01
CA GLN A 179 69.55 79.76 -37.77
C GLN A 179 70.56 79.97 -36.63
N VAL A 180 70.90 81.21 -36.26
CA VAL A 180 72.01 81.48 -35.32
C VAL A 180 71.54 81.87 -33.91
N ILE A 181 70.37 82.50 -33.75
CA ILE A 181 69.90 82.96 -32.42
C ILE A 181 68.74 82.10 -31.87
N VAL A 182 67.88 81.55 -32.73
CA VAL A 182 66.64 80.88 -32.29
C VAL A 182 66.88 79.48 -31.68
N LYS A 183 67.89 78.74 -32.16
CA LYS A 183 68.23 77.40 -31.67
C LYS A 183 68.77 77.37 -30.22
N PRO A 184 69.71 78.23 -29.80
CA PRO A 184 70.17 78.24 -28.41
C PRO A 184 69.14 78.81 -27.44
N VAL A 185 68.30 79.78 -27.88
CA VAL A 185 67.25 80.38 -27.01
C VAL A 185 66.11 79.40 -26.72
N CYS A 186 65.72 78.53 -27.66
CA CYS A 186 64.74 77.48 -27.39
C CYS A 186 65.20 76.46 -26.32
N ARG A 187 66.51 76.21 -26.20
CA ARG A 187 67.05 75.29 -25.18
C ARG A 187 67.00 75.86 -23.76
N VAL A 188 67.13 77.18 -23.61
CA VAL A 188 67.15 77.84 -22.29
C VAL A 188 65.74 78.27 -21.85
N VAL A 189 64.87 78.65 -22.78
CA VAL A 189 63.53 79.19 -22.46
C VAL A 189 62.46 78.10 -22.30
N ASN A 190 62.66 76.88 -22.82
CA ASN A 190 61.66 75.81 -22.74
C ASN A 190 61.95 74.73 -21.68
N TYR A 191 62.82 75.00 -20.71
CA TYR A 191 63.12 74.05 -19.63
C TYR A 191 61.86 73.71 -18.82
N HIS A 192 61.08 74.74 -18.43
CA HIS A 192 59.83 74.57 -17.69
C HIS A 192 58.76 73.79 -18.48
N GLY A 193 58.70 73.95 -19.81
CA GLY A 193 57.77 73.21 -20.65
C GLY A 193 58.10 71.72 -20.75
N ILE A 194 59.40 71.39 -20.83
CA ILE A 194 59.87 70.00 -20.83
C ILE A 194 59.62 69.34 -19.47
N GLU A 195 59.88 70.06 -18.37
CA GLU A 195 59.66 69.55 -17.01
C GLU A 195 58.17 69.32 -16.74
N SER A 196 57.30 70.28 -17.07
CA SER A 196 55.85 70.11 -17.00
C SER A 196 55.32 68.96 -17.87
N ALA A 197 55.89 68.73 -19.05
CA ALA A 197 55.53 67.60 -19.90
C ALA A 197 55.99 66.26 -19.30
N LYS A 198 57.17 66.22 -18.65
CA LYS A 198 57.64 65.03 -17.91
C LYS A 198 56.76 64.71 -16.70
N ASP A 199 56.33 65.72 -15.95
CA ASP A 199 55.42 65.53 -14.82
C ASP A 199 54.08 64.96 -15.28
N ARG A 200 53.49 65.52 -16.34
CA ARG A 200 52.27 64.98 -16.96
C ARG A 200 52.46 63.53 -17.43
N ARG A 201 53.60 63.20 -18.02
CA ARG A 201 53.94 61.82 -18.40
C ARG A 201 54.07 60.91 -17.18
N SER A 202 54.68 61.38 -16.09
CA SER A 202 54.80 60.61 -14.84
C SER A 202 53.42 60.32 -14.27
N SER A 203 52.57 61.34 -14.11
CA SER A 203 51.21 61.18 -13.62
C SER A 203 50.37 60.25 -14.53
N ALA A 204 50.50 60.36 -15.85
CA ALA A 204 49.84 59.45 -16.79
C ALA A 204 50.35 58.01 -16.67
N SER A 205 51.65 57.82 -16.42
CA SER A 205 52.25 56.50 -16.19
C SER A 205 51.73 55.86 -14.90
N ASP A 206 51.60 56.64 -13.82
CA ASP A 206 51.06 56.17 -12.55
C ASP A 206 49.58 55.78 -12.69
N ALA A 207 48.80 56.58 -13.43
CA ALA A 207 47.41 56.25 -13.75
C ALA A 207 47.27 54.94 -14.54
N VAL A 208 48.14 54.69 -15.52
CA VAL A 208 48.17 53.41 -16.27
C VAL A 208 48.53 52.25 -15.35
N ASN A 209 49.51 52.41 -14.46
CA ASN A 209 49.92 51.36 -13.53
C ASN A 209 48.78 51.00 -12.55
N LEU A 210 48.09 52.00 -12.02
CA LEU A 210 46.92 51.80 -11.16
C LEU A 210 45.78 51.08 -11.92
N ALA A 211 45.48 51.52 -13.14
CA ALA A 211 44.45 50.89 -13.98
C ALA A 211 44.80 49.42 -14.31
N ARG A 212 46.08 49.10 -14.58
CA ARG A 212 46.54 47.72 -14.77
C ARG A 212 46.36 46.86 -13.52
N GLN A 213 46.62 47.42 -12.34
CA GLN A 213 46.43 46.73 -11.08
C GLN A 213 44.94 46.41 -10.83
N ASP A 214 44.04 47.37 -11.08
CA ASP A 214 42.59 47.18 -11.00
C ASP A 214 42.11 46.07 -11.94
N VAL A 215 42.52 46.10 -13.20
CA VAL A 215 42.15 45.08 -14.21
C VAL A 215 42.68 43.70 -13.81
N SER A 216 43.91 43.62 -13.30
CA SER A 216 44.50 42.36 -12.80
C SER A 216 43.70 41.79 -11.62
N HIS A 217 43.30 42.66 -10.68
CA HIS A 217 42.49 42.25 -9.53
C HIS A 217 41.12 41.73 -9.96
N LEU A 218 40.40 42.45 -10.83
CA LEU A 218 39.10 42.03 -11.35
C LEU A 218 39.19 40.72 -12.15
N LYS A 219 40.27 40.52 -12.91
CA LYS A 219 40.53 39.26 -13.63
C LYS A 219 40.65 38.08 -12.65
N SER A 220 41.33 38.26 -11.53
CA SER A 220 41.39 37.23 -10.47
C SER A 220 40.01 36.94 -9.90
N GLN A 221 39.22 37.98 -9.59
CA GLN A 221 37.86 37.82 -9.07
C GLN A 221 36.95 37.07 -10.04
N LEU A 222 37.03 37.35 -11.35
CA LEU A 222 36.27 36.63 -12.39
C LEU A 222 36.65 35.15 -12.46
N SER A 223 37.94 34.84 -12.34
CA SER A 223 38.44 33.47 -12.31
C SER A 223 37.87 32.70 -11.10
N ASP A 224 37.88 33.32 -9.91
CA ASP A 224 37.34 32.70 -8.69
C ASP A 224 35.81 32.51 -8.75
N LEU A 225 35.07 33.48 -9.27
CA LEU A 225 33.62 33.35 -9.49
C LEU A 225 33.29 32.25 -10.51
N THR A 226 34.09 32.11 -11.56
CA THR A 226 33.93 31.04 -12.56
C THR A 226 34.15 29.67 -11.91
N ARG A 227 35.20 29.51 -11.10
CA ARG A 227 35.47 28.28 -10.35
C ARG A 227 34.33 27.94 -9.37
N ASN A 228 33.79 28.94 -8.67
CA ASN A 228 32.65 28.74 -7.77
C ASN A 228 31.40 28.28 -8.53
N ARG A 229 31.13 28.86 -9.70
CA ARG A 229 30.02 28.40 -10.57
C ARG A 229 30.21 26.94 -10.97
N GLU A 230 31.41 26.55 -11.43
CA GLU A 230 31.70 25.16 -11.82
C GLU A 230 31.53 24.18 -10.65
N MET A 231 31.90 24.60 -9.44
CA MET A 231 31.69 23.81 -8.22
C MET A 231 30.20 23.56 -7.95
N TYR A 232 29.37 24.61 -7.99
CA TYR A 232 27.92 24.47 -7.81
C TYR A 232 27.25 23.62 -8.90
N VAL A 233 27.71 23.72 -10.15
CA VAL A 233 27.20 22.87 -11.24
C VAL A 233 27.49 21.40 -10.97
N LYS A 234 28.71 21.06 -10.51
CA LYS A 234 29.04 19.68 -10.12
C LYS A 234 28.21 19.18 -8.94
N GLU A 235 28.00 20.03 -7.93
CA GLU A 235 27.14 19.70 -6.78
C GLU A 235 25.69 19.42 -7.23
N LEU A 236 25.16 20.24 -8.15
CA LEU A 236 23.84 20.05 -8.73
C LEU A 236 23.72 18.73 -9.49
N GLU A 237 24.73 18.36 -10.29
CA GLU A 237 24.76 17.08 -11.00
C GLU A 237 24.73 15.88 -10.04
N ILE A 238 25.45 15.96 -8.92
CA ILE A 238 25.47 14.91 -7.89
C ILE A 238 24.09 14.78 -7.23
N GLU A 239 23.48 15.89 -6.82
CA GLU A 239 22.17 15.88 -6.16
C GLU A 239 21.04 15.43 -7.09
N ASN A 240 21.10 15.79 -8.38
CA ASN A 240 20.15 15.29 -9.38
C ASN A 240 20.26 13.78 -9.57
N LYS A 241 21.49 13.24 -9.71
CA LYS A 241 21.69 11.78 -9.80
C LYS A 241 21.19 11.06 -8.55
N ARG A 242 21.42 11.63 -7.37
CA ARG A 242 20.88 11.11 -6.11
C ARG A 242 19.36 11.08 -6.12
N SER A 243 18.71 12.16 -6.55
CA SER A 243 17.25 12.24 -6.65
C SER A 243 16.68 11.21 -7.64
N GLU A 244 17.35 10.97 -8.77
CA GLU A 244 16.94 9.97 -9.76
C GLU A 244 16.96 8.55 -9.16
N VAL A 245 18.05 8.18 -8.48
CA VAL A 245 18.18 6.87 -7.82
C VAL A 245 17.10 6.65 -6.75
N LEU A 246 16.82 7.68 -5.93
CA LEU A 246 15.77 7.60 -4.91
C LEU A 246 14.38 7.44 -5.54
N ASN A 247 14.09 8.17 -6.62
CA ASN A 247 12.80 8.07 -7.32
C ASN A 247 12.58 6.68 -7.95
N ASN A 248 13.61 6.12 -8.58
CA ASN A 248 13.55 4.76 -9.15
C ASN A 248 13.28 3.73 -8.03
N THR A 249 14.00 3.82 -6.92
CA THR A 249 13.82 2.95 -5.75
C THR A 249 12.40 3.07 -5.17
N LEU A 250 11.88 4.29 -5.02
CA LEU A 250 10.51 4.54 -4.54
C LEU A 250 9.46 3.93 -5.47
N THR A 251 9.67 4.01 -6.78
CA THR A 251 8.74 3.44 -7.78
C THR A 251 8.68 1.92 -7.64
N GLU A 252 9.84 1.26 -7.57
CA GLU A 252 9.91 -0.19 -7.35
C GLU A 252 9.23 -0.62 -6.03
N MET A 253 9.40 0.15 -4.95
CA MET A 253 8.75 -0.14 -3.67
C MET A 253 7.22 -0.02 -3.75
N LYS A 254 6.70 0.99 -4.45
CA LYS A 254 5.25 1.18 -4.65
C LYS A 254 4.63 0.07 -5.51
N GLU A 255 5.31 -0.35 -6.57
CA GLU A 255 4.85 -1.47 -7.40
C GLU A 255 4.79 -2.78 -6.60
N ARG A 256 5.80 -3.06 -5.78
CA ARG A 256 5.80 -4.21 -4.87
C ARG A 256 4.66 -4.14 -3.85
N GLN A 257 4.42 -2.96 -3.26
CA GLN A 257 3.33 -2.77 -2.30
C GLN A 257 1.96 -3.05 -2.92
N LEU A 258 1.72 -2.57 -4.15
CA LEU A 258 0.46 -2.81 -4.87
C LEU A 258 0.23 -4.30 -5.14
N LEU A 259 1.26 -5.02 -5.59
CA LEU A 259 1.18 -6.46 -5.83
C LEU A 259 0.85 -7.23 -4.55
N VAL A 260 1.57 -6.96 -3.47
CA VAL A 260 1.34 -7.61 -2.17
C VAL A 260 -0.07 -7.29 -1.66
N SER A 261 -0.52 -6.04 -1.78
CA SER A 261 -1.87 -5.64 -1.36
C SER A 261 -2.99 -6.34 -2.14
N SER A 262 -2.83 -6.52 -3.46
CA SER A 262 -3.80 -7.29 -4.28
C SER A 262 -3.90 -8.72 -3.78
N ILE A 263 -2.76 -9.39 -3.65
CA ILE A 263 -2.67 -10.78 -3.23
C ILE A 263 -3.25 -10.96 -1.81
N THR A 264 -2.91 -10.09 -0.87
CA THR A 264 -3.45 -10.10 0.50
C THR A 264 -4.97 -9.96 0.51
N SER A 265 -5.52 -9.08 -0.32
CA SER A 265 -6.96 -8.87 -0.40
C SER A 265 -7.69 -10.13 -0.91
N GLN A 266 -7.12 -10.80 -1.91
CA GLN A 266 -7.68 -12.04 -2.43
C GLN A 266 -7.56 -13.19 -1.43
N LEU A 267 -6.43 -13.29 -0.72
CA LEU A 267 -6.22 -14.28 0.31
C LEU A 267 -7.19 -14.06 1.48
N LYS A 268 -7.43 -12.81 1.89
CA LYS A 268 -8.48 -12.46 2.88
C LYS A 268 -9.87 -12.84 2.41
N ALA A 269 -10.19 -12.63 1.13
CA ALA A 269 -11.48 -13.05 0.56
C ALA A 269 -11.64 -14.58 0.55
N ALA A 270 -10.60 -15.32 0.15
CA ALA A 270 -10.59 -16.77 0.18
C ALA A 270 -10.70 -17.30 1.62
N ASN A 271 -10.01 -16.67 2.57
CA ASN A 271 -10.04 -17.05 3.96
C ASN A 271 -11.42 -16.81 4.58
N LEU A 272 -12.00 -15.62 4.40
CA LEU A 272 -13.36 -15.30 4.86
C LEU A 272 -14.38 -16.30 4.31
N TYR A 273 -14.23 -16.68 3.04
CA TYR A 273 -15.07 -17.69 2.43
C TYR A 273 -14.92 -19.05 3.13
N LEU A 274 -13.69 -19.52 3.33
CA LEU A 274 -13.40 -20.77 4.02
C LEU A 274 -13.92 -20.74 5.46
N THR A 275 -13.69 -19.68 6.23
CA THR A 275 -14.19 -19.54 7.60
C THR A 275 -15.72 -19.58 7.66
N ASN A 276 -16.42 -18.92 6.73
CA ASN A 276 -17.89 -18.96 6.67
C ASN A 276 -18.42 -20.36 6.32
N PHE A 277 -17.70 -21.09 5.47
CA PHE A 277 -18.00 -22.48 5.15
C PHE A 277 -17.90 -23.37 6.41
N TYR A 278 -16.87 -23.18 7.26
CA TYR A 278 -16.70 -23.92 8.51
C TYR A 278 -17.65 -23.49 9.64
N GLY A 279 -17.93 -22.19 9.76
CA GLY A 279 -18.69 -21.64 10.89
C GLY A 279 -20.16 -22.00 10.94
N THR A 280 -20.71 -22.63 9.89
CA THR A 280 -22.14 -22.88 9.74
C THR A 280 -22.52 -24.34 9.53
N SER A 281 -21.55 -25.28 9.54
CA SER A 281 -21.83 -26.70 9.35
C SER A 281 -21.97 -27.42 10.68
N THR A 282 -23.20 -27.75 11.06
CA THR A 282 -23.50 -28.68 12.16
C THR A 282 -24.24 -29.93 11.69
N ILE A 283 -24.49 -30.08 10.38
CA ILE A 283 -25.33 -31.14 9.81
C ILE A 283 -24.69 -31.75 8.56
N LEU A 284 -24.54 -33.07 8.58
CA LEU A 284 -23.99 -33.92 7.52
C LEU A 284 -24.61 -33.68 6.11
N VAL A 285 -25.91 -33.42 6.05
CA VAL A 285 -26.66 -33.26 4.78
C VAL A 285 -26.49 -31.85 4.18
N ASP A 286 -26.41 -30.81 5.01
CA ASP A 286 -26.02 -29.47 4.56
C ASP A 286 -24.55 -29.43 4.15
N GLU A 287 -23.70 -30.22 4.83
CA GLU A 287 -22.29 -30.42 4.49
C GLU A 287 -22.14 -31.05 3.10
N ILE A 288 -22.94 -32.08 2.79
CA ILE A 288 -22.99 -32.75 1.48
C ILE A 288 -23.65 -31.86 0.40
N LYS A 289 -24.72 -31.12 0.71
CA LYS A 289 -25.34 -30.17 -0.25
C LYS A 289 -24.44 -28.97 -0.54
N ARG A 290 -23.68 -28.47 0.45
CA ARG A 290 -22.68 -27.40 0.24
C ARG A 290 -21.39 -27.89 -0.40
N LEU A 291 -21.05 -29.18 -0.22
CA LEU A 291 -20.02 -29.86 -1.02
C LEU A 291 -20.37 -29.87 -2.52
N VAL A 292 -21.64 -29.67 -2.90
CA VAL A 292 -22.08 -29.54 -4.30
C VAL A 292 -22.12 -28.10 -4.80
N ASP A 293 -22.12 -27.11 -3.91
CA ASP A 293 -21.80 -25.70 -4.23
C ASP A 293 -20.27 -25.49 -4.35
N PHE A 294 -19.57 -26.52 -4.83
CA PHE A 294 -18.11 -26.62 -4.88
C PHE A 294 -17.46 -25.59 -5.79
N GLU A 295 -18.15 -25.18 -6.86
CA GLU A 295 -17.70 -24.07 -7.68
C GLU A 295 -17.53 -22.81 -6.85
N ARG A 296 -18.43 -22.51 -5.89
CA ARG A 296 -18.26 -21.36 -4.99
C ARG A 296 -17.10 -21.54 -4.02
N LEU A 297 -16.79 -22.78 -3.63
CA LEU A 297 -15.67 -23.08 -2.73
C LEU A 297 -14.31 -22.96 -3.38
N ILE A 298 -14.22 -23.40 -4.63
CA ILE A 298 -13.00 -23.34 -5.41
C ILE A 298 -12.80 -21.99 -6.08
N THR A 299 -13.86 -21.28 -6.48
CA THR A 299 -13.72 -20.03 -7.25
C THR A 299 -12.75 -19.03 -6.62
N PRO A 300 -12.84 -18.71 -5.31
CA PRO A 300 -11.88 -17.81 -4.66
C PRO A 300 -10.44 -18.36 -4.67
N LEU A 301 -10.27 -19.66 -4.45
CA LEU A 301 -8.97 -20.33 -4.42
C LEU A 301 -8.36 -20.46 -5.82
N ASN A 302 -9.19 -20.70 -6.85
CA ASN A 302 -8.81 -20.67 -8.25
C ASN A 302 -8.50 -19.26 -8.72
N ALA A 303 -9.20 -18.24 -8.23
CA ALA A 303 -8.88 -16.84 -8.53
C ALA A 303 -7.51 -16.46 -7.97
N VAL A 304 -7.25 -16.76 -6.69
CA VAL A 304 -5.93 -16.59 -6.05
C VAL A 304 -4.86 -17.37 -6.81
N TYR A 305 -5.15 -18.63 -7.15
CA TYR A 305 -4.23 -19.49 -7.89
C TYR A 305 -3.93 -18.95 -9.29
N ASN A 306 -4.94 -18.52 -10.05
CA ASN A 306 -4.79 -17.95 -11.39
C ASN A 306 -4.06 -16.61 -11.35
N GLU A 307 -4.31 -15.78 -10.34
CA GLU A 307 -3.56 -14.53 -10.14
C GLU A 307 -2.09 -14.82 -9.84
N MET A 308 -1.80 -15.79 -8.97
CA MET A 308 -0.45 -16.26 -8.71
C MET A 308 0.20 -16.88 -9.96
N LEU A 309 -0.56 -17.60 -10.79
CA LEU A 309 -0.09 -18.20 -12.04
C LEU A 309 0.26 -17.10 -13.07
N ASN A 310 -0.64 -16.13 -13.26
CA ASN A 310 -0.49 -15.01 -14.19
C ASN A 310 0.69 -14.12 -13.83
N ASN A 311 0.99 -13.97 -12.54
CA ASN A 311 2.14 -13.22 -12.05
C ASN A 311 3.42 -14.09 -11.91
N HIS A 312 3.44 -15.29 -12.52
CA HIS A 312 4.57 -16.24 -12.47
C HIS A 312 5.04 -16.58 -11.05
N VAL A 313 4.14 -16.49 -10.07
CA VAL A 313 4.38 -16.84 -8.67
C VAL A 313 4.32 -18.35 -8.49
N MET A 314 3.45 -19.06 -9.18
CA MET A 314 3.32 -20.52 -9.05
C MET A 314 3.36 -21.27 -10.39
N SER A 315 3.60 -22.58 -10.34
CA SER A 315 3.52 -23.48 -11.48
C SER A 315 2.11 -24.06 -11.65
N ALA A 316 1.79 -24.42 -12.90
CA ALA A 316 0.54 -25.09 -13.26
C ALA A 316 0.38 -26.40 -12.46
N PHE A 317 -0.76 -26.61 -11.83
CA PHE A 317 -1.17 -27.85 -11.19
C PHE A 317 -2.37 -28.42 -11.93
N ALA A 318 -2.31 -29.72 -12.25
CA ALA A 318 -3.33 -30.44 -13.00
C ALA A 318 -4.58 -30.76 -12.17
N GLY A 319 -5.21 -29.74 -11.57
CA GLY A 319 -6.56 -29.83 -11.04
C GLY A 319 -7.55 -29.54 -12.16
N GLY A 320 -7.94 -30.56 -12.93
CA GLY A 320 -8.90 -30.39 -14.03
C GLY A 320 -10.25 -29.85 -13.52
N GLN A 321 -10.88 -28.94 -14.26
CA GLN A 321 -12.23 -28.47 -13.97
C GLN A 321 -13.20 -29.67 -13.86
N ILE A 322 -14.03 -29.66 -12.82
CA ILE A 322 -15.15 -30.63 -12.72
C ILE A 322 -16.15 -30.26 -13.82
N SER A 323 -16.54 -31.24 -14.64
CA SER A 323 -17.46 -31.00 -15.74
C SER A 323 -18.86 -30.65 -15.21
N VAL A 324 -19.58 -29.79 -15.93
CA VAL A 324 -20.98 -29.44 -15.63
C VAL A 324 -21.85 -30.70 -15.55
N GLU A 325 -21.60 -31.67 -16.41
CA GLU A 325 -22.30 -32.96 -16.45
C GLU A 325 -22.09 -33.78 -15.17
N THR A 326 -20.88 -33.79 -14.61
CA THR A 326 -20.59 -34.43 -13.32
C THR A 326 -21.37 -33.78 -12.18
N VAL A 327 -21.49 -32.45 -12.19
CA VAL A 327 -22.24 -31.71 -11.17
C VAL A 327 -23.73 -32.05 -11.22
N GLU A 328 -24.31 -32.09 -12.43
CA GLU A 328 -25.72 -32.43 -12.65
C GLU A 328 -26.04 -33.86 -12.17
N HIS A 329 -25.15 -34.80 -12.49
CA HIS A 329 -25.29 -36.21 -12.11
C HIS A 329 -25.25 -36.40 -10.59
N VAL A 330 -24.32 -35.70 -9.91
CA VAL A 330 -24.20 -35.75 -8.44
C VAL A 330 -25.42 -35.13 -7.76
N LYS A 331 -25.94 -34.01 -8.26
CA LYS A 331 -27.19 -33.41 -7.74
C LYS A 331 -28.35 -34.40 -7.80
N THR A 332 -28.51 -35.05 -8.95
CA THR A 332 -29.56 -36.05 -9.18
C THR A 332 -29.46 -37.21 -8.17
N ASN A 333 -28.26 -37.75 -7.94
CA ASN A 333 -28.06 -38.85 -7.00
C ASN A 333 -28.25 -38.44 -5.54
N LEU A 334 -27.96 -37.18 -5.18
CA LEU A 334 -28.24 -36.65 -3.85
C LEU A 334 -29.73 -36.46 -3.59
N ASP A 335 -30.49 -35.98 -4.56
CA ASP A 335 -31.95 -35.86 -4.45
C ASP A 335 -32.58 -37.24 -4.22
N ILE A 336 -32.02 -38.29 -4.85
CA ILE A 336 -32.44 -39.68 -4.63
C ILE A 336 -32.05 -40.16 -3.22
N LEU A 337 -30.81 -39.91 -2.76
CA LEU A 337 -30.38 -40.25 -1.41
C LEU A 337 -31.22 -39.55 -0.32
N GLU A 338 -31.70 -38.33 -0.58
CA GLU A 338 -32.60 -37.59 0.31
C GLU A 338 -33.96 -38.29 0.46
N VAL A 339 -34.44 -38.95 -0.60
CA VAL A 339 -35.66 -39.77 -0.57
C VAL A 339 -35.42 -41.14 0.08
N VAL A 340 -34.24 -41.75 -0.14
CA VAL A 340 -33.88 -43.10 0.33
C VAL A 340 -33.45 -43.13 1.80
N LEU A 341 -33.11 -42.00 2.44
CA LEU A 341 -32.68 -41.91 3.84
C LEU A 341 -33.80 -41.33 4.75
N PRO A 342 -34.91 -42.03 5.03
CA PRO A 342 -36.16 -41.39 5.42
C PRO A 342 -36.24 -41.07 6.92
N ASN A 343 -35.14 -41.11 7.68
CA ASN A 343 -35.21 -41.11 9.15
C ASN A 343 -34.34 -40.06 9.88
N MET A 344 -33.78 -39.06 9.20
CA MET A 344 -33.21 -37.92 9.92
C MET A 344 -33.81 -36.59 9.43
N PRO A 345 -34.76 -35.99 10.15
CA PRO A 345 -35.31 -34.70 9.75
C PRO A 345 -34.29 -33.56 9.93
N PRO A 346 -34.38 -32.51 9.10
CA PRO A 346 -33.52 -31.34 9.21
C PRO A 346 -33.72 -30.64 10.57
N ILE A 347 -32.64 -30.02 11.11
CA ILE A 347 -32.62 -29.45 12.48
C ILE A 347 -33.69 -28.36 12.69
N ASP A 348 -34.01 -27.59 11.66
CA ASP A 348 -35.05 -26.55 11.70
C ASP A 348 -36.45 -27.13 12.01
N ARG A 349 -36.68 -28.39 11.67
CA ARG A 349 -37.92 -29.13 11.98
C ARG A 349 -37.72 -30.22 13.03
N PHE A 350 -36.51 -30.46 13.50
CA PHE A 350 -36.20 -31.47 14.52
C PHE A 350 -37.06 -31.28 15.76
N TYR A 351 -37.06 -30.06 16.32
CA TYR A 351 -37.88 -29.71 17.48
C TYR A 351 -39.37 -29.95 17.22
N LEU A 352 -39.85 -29.58 16.03
CA LEU A 352 -41.25 -29.72 15.65
C LEU A 352 -41.67 -31.19 15.50
N ILE A 353 -40.82 -32.01 14.87
CA ILE A 353 -41.11 -33.41 14.56
C ILE A 353 -40.98 -34.26 15.83
N LEU A 354 -39.92 -34.06 16.62
CA LEU A 354 -39.77 -34.69 17.92
C LEU A 354 -40.97 -34.39 18.82
N ASN A 355 -41.36 -33.11 18.93
CA ASN A 355 -42.49 -32.74 19.77
C ASN A 355 -43.82 -33.25 19.23
N ARG A 356 -44.02 -33.35 17.90
CA ARG A 356 -45.21 -34.01 17.35
C ARG A 356 -45.26 -35.49 17.72
N ALA A 357 -44.13 -36.21 17.62
CA ALA A 357 -44.05 -37.60 18.03
C ALA A 357 -44.35 -37.76 19.52
N LEU A 358 -43.79 -36.90 20.37
CA LEU A 358 -44.03 -36.88 21.81
C LEU A 358 -45.48 -36.56 22.18
N ILE A 359 -46.10 -35.58 21.51
CA ILE A 359 -47.49 -35.17 21.77
C ILE A 359 -48.50 -36.23 21.28
N SER A 360 -48.17 -36.98 20.24
CA SER A 360 -49.13 -37.89 19.59
C SER A 360 -49.57 -39.08 20.45
N GLU A 361 -48.93 -39.31 21.61
CA GLU A 361 -49.10 -40.49 22.51
C GLU A 361 -49.04 -41.85 21.76
N ASN A 362 -48.62 -41.84 20.49
CA ASN A 362 -48.58 -43.00 19.61
C ASN A 362 -47.21 -43.66 19.72
N HIS A 363 -47.06 -44.57 20.69
CA HIS A 363 -45.81 -45.27 21.02
C HIS A 363 -45.00 -45.80 19.81
N PRO A 364 -45.61 -46.37 18.75
CA PRO A 364 -44.90 -46.73 17.52
C PRO A 364 -44.10 -45.60 16.86
N SER A 365 -44.64 -44.38 16.83
CA SER A 365 -43.97 -43.21 16.23
C SER A 365 -42.81 -42.67 17.08
N LEU A 366 -42.71 -43.06 18.36
CA LEU A 366 -41.61 -42.70 19.24
C LEU A 366 -40.42 -43.68 19.15
N LYS A 367 -40.64 -44.88 18.60
CA LYS A 367 -39.60 -45.91 18.50
C LYS A 367 -38.30 -45.43 17.81
N PRO A 368 -38.33 -44.64 16.71
CA PRO A 368 -37.13 -44.10 16.10
C PRO A 368 -36.34 -43.15 17.03
N TRP A 369 -37.02 -42.55 18.02
CA TRP A 369 -36.47 -41.51 18.89
C TRP A 369 -35.89 -42.05 20.20
N TYR A 370 -36.06 -43.34 20.53
CA TYR A 370 -35.68 -43.88 21.84
C TYR A 370 -34.19 -43.71 22.17
N LEU A 371 -33.30 -43.94 21.20
CA LEU A 371 -31.86 -43.74 21.41
C LEU A 371 -31.54 -42.26 21.64
N TYR A 372 -32.16 -41.37 20.87
CA TYR A 372 -32.02 -39.92 21.07
C TYR A 372 -32.55 -39.48 22.43
N LEU A 373 -33.78 -39.88 22.80
CA LEU A 373 -34.39 -39.53 24.07
C LEU A 373 -33.59 -40.06 25.26
N LYS A 374 -33.01 -41.26 25.15
CA LYS A 374 -32.10 -41.82 26.15
C LYS A 374 -30.80 -41.01 26.25
N LEU A 375 -30.21 -40.60 25.13
CA LEU A 375 -29.03 -39.74 25.12
C LEU A 375 -29.33 -38.35 25.70
N PHE A 376 -30.46 -37.78 25.32
CA PHE A 376 -30.94 -36.48 25.77
C PHE A 376 -31.21 -36.49 27.27
N ASP A 377 -31.92 -37.48 27.80
CA ASP A 377 -32.15 -37.67 29.24
C ASP A 377 -30.82 -37.85 30.00
N ASN A 378 -29.91 -38.70 29.49
CA ASN A 378 -28.58 -38.86 30.09
C ASN A 378 -27.75 -37.56 30.08
N ALA A 379 -27.92 -36.70 29.07
CA ALA A 379 -27.24 -35.41 29.00
C ALA A 379 -27.86 -34.42 29.99
N LEU A 380 -29.19 -34.40 30.11
CA LEU A 380 -29.92 -33.58 31.08
C LEU A 380 -29.53 -33.94 32.52
N GLN A 381 -29.40 -35.23 32.85
CA GLN A 381 -28.97 -35.68 34.18
C GLN A 381 -27.55 -35.26 34.56
N LYS A 382 -26.71 -34.89 33.59
CA LYS A 382 -25.33 -34.40 33.82
C LYS A 382 -25.27 -32.89 34.04
N LEU A 383 -26.34 -32.16 33.77
CA LEU A 383 -26.40 -30.72 33.99
C LEU A 383 -26.73 -30.42 35.46
N PRO A 384 -26.16 -29.36 36.05
CA PRO A 384 -26.48 -28.98 37.42
C PRO A 384 -27.94 -28.53 37.52
N SER A 385 -28.71 -29.20 38.37
CA SER A 385 -30.09 -28.83 38.67
C SER A 385 -30.14 -27.62 39.61
N GLN A 386 -30.95 -26.62 39.27
CA GLN A 386 -31.15 -25.42 40.09
C GLN A 386 -32.64 -25.08 40.23
N LYS A 387 -33.03 -24.54 41.38
CA LYS A 387 -34.36 -23.95 41.57
C LYS A 387 -34.37 -22.54 40.99
N MET A 388 -35.25 -22.28 40.04
CA MET A 388 -35.37 -20.96 39.42
C MET A 388 -36.74 -20.74 38.79
N ILE A 389 -37.04 -19.48 38.48
CA ILE A 389 -38.22 -19.11 37.69
C ILE A 389 -37.82 -19.03 36.23
N VAL A 390 -38.62 -19.66 35.37
CA VAL A 390 -38.49 -19.57 33.91
C VAL A 390 -39.81 -19.13 33.30
N TRP A 391 -39.72 -18.53 32.12
CA TRP A 391 -40.84 -17.99 31.38
C TRP A 391 -41.00 -18.75 30.07
N ARG A 392 -42.24 -19.11 29.75
CA ARG A 392 -42.58 -19.72 28.46
C ARG A 392 -43.71 -18.94 27.79
N GLY A 393 -43.45 -18.53 26.56
CA GLY A 393 -44.42 -17.84 25.72
C GLY A 393 -45.06 -18.78 24.71
N ILE A 394 -46.38 -18.75 24.58
CA ILE A 394 -47.12 -19.42 23.51
C ILE A 394 -47.86 -18.36 22.70
N ARG A 395 -47.61 -18.29 21.38
CA ARG A 395 -48.23 -17.35 20.42
C ARG A 395 -49.71 -17.65 20.12
N LYS A 396 -50.43 -18.15 21.11
CA LYS A 396 -51.86 -18.48 21.06
C LYS A 396 -52.43 -18.38 22.47
N ASP A 397 -53.66 -17.89 22.60
CA ASP A 397 -54.42 -17.97 23.83
C ASP A 397 -54.83 -19.43 24.07
N VAL A 398 -54.20 -20.05 25.06
CA VAL A 398 -54.48 -21.41 25.52
C VAL A 398 -55.04 -21.41 26.94
N THR A 399 -55.36 -20.24 27.52
CA THR A 399 -55.80 -20.11 28.91
C THR A 399 -57.04 -20.96 29.22
N LYS A 400 -57.94 -21.12 28.26
CA LYS A 400 -59.15 -21.97 28.36
C LYS A 400 -58.86 -23.45 28.56
N ASN A 401 -57.65 -23.90 28.22
CA ASN A 401 -57.23 -25.31 28.35
C ASN A 401 -56.71 -25.63 29.76
N PHE A 402 -56.57 -24.64 30.63
CA PHE A 402 -56.02 -24.81 31.98
C PHE A 402 -57.01 -24.30 33.01
N LYS A 403 -57.34 -25.11 34.02
CA LYS A 403 -58.09 -24.67 35.20
C LYS A 403 -57.14 -24.49 36.36
N LYS A 404 -57.57 -23.65 37.32
CA LYS A 404 -56.80 -23.42 38.55
C LYS A 404 -56.66 -24.75 39.31
N ASN A 405 -55.43 -25.05 39.73
CA ASN A 405 -55.02 -26.27 40.42
C ASN A 405 -55.01 -27.56 39.56
N ASP A 406 -55.05 -27.43 38.22
CA ASP A 406 -54.82 -28.58 37.36
C ASP A 406 -53.36 -29.04 37.42
N VAL A 407 -53.16 -30.37 37.40
CA VAL A 407 -51.87 -31.00 37.15
C VAL A 407 -51.81 -31.36 35.67
N VAL A 408 -50.84 -30.80 34.95
CA VAL A 408 -50.68 -30.99 33.51
C VAL A 408 -49.31 -31.57 33.21
N THR A 409 -49.26 -32.61 32.40
CA THR A 409 -48.02 -33.16 31.83
C THR A 409 -47.83 -32.61 30.43
N TRP A 410 -46.67 -31.99 30.16
CA TRP A 410 -46.30 -31.60 28.80
C TRP A 410 -45.37 -32.64 28.20
N TRP A 411 -45.91 -33.48 27.33
CA TRP A 411 -45.12 -34.52 26.66
C TRP A 411 -44.01 -33.96 25.75
N SER A 412 -44.19 -32.75 25.21
CA SER A 412 -43.19 -32.09 24.36
C SER A 412 -42.04 -31.49 25.17
N VAL A 413 -40.85 -31.46 24.59
CA VAL A 413 -39.73 -30.65 25.09
C VAL A 413 -40.08 -29.17 24.93
N ASN A 414 -40.04 -28.40 26.02
CA ASN A 414 -40.43 -27.00 26.02
C ASN A 414 -39.24 -26.06 26.14
N SER A 415 -39.11 -25.13 25.18
CA SER A 415 -38.18 -24.00 25.33
C SER A 415 -38.74 -22.98 26.32
N CYS A 416 -37.94 -22.63 27.32
CA CYS A 416 -38.23 -21.59 28.30
C CYS A 416 -37.02 -20.64 28.40
N SER A 417 -37.22 -19.45 28.96
CA SER A 417 -36.14 -18.49 29.18
C SER A 417 -36.19 -17.92 30.60
N ALA A 418 -35.04 -17.73 31.23
CA ALA A 418 -34.99 -17.12 32.55
C ALA A 418 -35.29 -15.60 32.51
N PRO A 419 -34.79 -14.84 31.51
CA PRO A 419 -35.15 -13.44 31.32
C PRO A 419 -36.52 -13.29 30.63
N ILE A 420 -37.46 -12.62 31.29
CA ILE A 420 -38.80 -12.37 30.75
C ILE A 420 -38.79 -11.49 29.48
N ASN A 421 -37.80 -10.61 29.34
CA ASN A 421 -37.66 -9.70 28.20
C ASN A 421 -37.43 -10.46 26.88
N ILE A 422 -36.74 -11.61 26.92
CA ILE A 422 -36.56 -12.47 25.76
C ILE A 422 -37.94 -12.95 25.28
N ILE A 423 -38.76 -13.49 26.19
CA ILE A 423 -40.08 -14.02 25.85
C ILE A 423 -41.05 -12.93 25.39
N LYS A 424 -41.03 -11.75 26.01
CA LYS A 424 -41.93 -10.64 25.65
C LYS A 424 -41.80 -10.20 24.19
N ASN A 425 -40.60 -10.28 23.62
CA ASN A 425 -40.37 -9.93 22.21
C ASN A 425 -41.03 -10.91 21.22
N PHE A 426 -41.44 -12.11 21.68
CA PHE A 426 -42.06 -13.12 20.84
C PHE A 426 -43.59 -13.21 20.98
N LEU A 427 -44.20 -12.39 21.86
CA LEU A 427 -45.62 -12.45 22.20
C LEU A 427 -46.42 -11.31 21.57
N ASP A 428 -47.57 -11.66 21.01
CA ASP A 428 -48.58 -10.72 20.53
C ASP A 428 -49.74 -10.59 21.54
N LEU A 429 -50.68 -9.66 21.30
CA LEU A 429 -51.87 -9.38 22.13
C LEU A 429 -52.73 -10.61 22.47
N HIS A 430 -52.68 -11.66 21.66
CA HIS A 430 -53.46 -12.90 21.82
C HIS A 430 -52.61 -14.11 22.22
N SER A 431 -51.55 -13.88 23.00
CA SER A 431 -50.60 -14.92 23.44
C SER A 431 -50.78 -15.28 24.92
N THR A 432 -50.33 -16.47 25.30
CA THR A 432 -50.29 -16.92 26.70
C THR A 432 -48.86 -16.91 27.22
N LEU A 433 -48.65 -16.34 28.41
CA LEU A 433 -47.37 -16.37 29.11
C LEU A 433 -47.49 -17.25 30.36
N PHE A 434 -46.58 -18.21 30.48
CA PHE A 434 -46.43 -19.06 31.65
C PHE A 434 -45.25 -18.57 32.49
N LEU A 435 -45.50 -18.40 33.79
CA LEU A 435 -44.46 -18.33 34.83
C LEU A 435 -44.36 -19.74 35.41
N ILE A 436 -43.16 -20.33 35.32
CA ILE A 436 -42.91 -21.69 35.79
C ILE A 436 -41.86 -21.63 36.88
N GLU A 437 -42.23 -22.03 38.09
CA GLU A 437 -41.29 -22.25 39.19
C GLU A 437 -40.70 -23.66 39.05
N CYS A 438 -39.47 -23.75 38.55
CA CYS A 438 -38.80 -25.01 38.32
C CYS A 438 -38.19 -25.54 39.63
N ILE A 439 -38.56 -26.77 39.99
CA ILE A 439 -37.92 -27.51 41.09
C ILE A 439 -36.54 -28.04 40.64
N ASN A 440 -36.45 -28.46 39.37
CA ASN A 440 -35.23 -28.98 38.73
C ASN A 440 -34.99 -28.32 37.36
N ALA A 441 -34.48 -27.08 37.33
CA ALA A 441 -34.10 -26.45 36.06
C ALA A 441 -32.68 -26.84 35.65
N LEU A 442 -32.48 -27.09 34.37
CA LEU A 442 -31.18 -27.40 33.78
C LEU A 442 -30.77 -26.27 32.83
N LEU A 443 -29.64 -25.62 33.15
CA LEU A 443 -29.10 -24.48 32.39
C LEU A 443 -27.98 -24.93 31.45
N GLY A 444 -28.12 -24.61 30.16
CA GLY A 444 -27.04 -24.72 29.19
C GLY A 444 -25.98 -23.63 29.39
N LYS A 445 -24.71 -23.94 29.11
CA LYS A 445 -23.57 -23.02 29.26
C LYS A 445 -23.55 -21.87 28.24
N TYR A 446 -24.37 -21.99 27.19
CA TYR A 446 -24.48 -21.03 26.10
C TYR A 446 -25.97 -20.74 25.87
N ASP A 447 -26.35 -19.49 26.13
CA ASP A 447 -27.68 -18.88 26.02
C ASP A 447 -28.73 -19.22 27.07
N ALA A 448 -29.52 -18.17 27.40
CA ALA A 448 -30.53 -18.07 28.45
C ALA A 448 -31.79 -18.92 28.21
N HIS A 449 -31.61 -20.17 27.77
CA HIS A 449 -32.66 -21.13 27.48
C HIS A 449 -32.63 -22.23 28.55
N ALA A 450 -33.73 -22.37 29.26
CA ALA A 450 -33.95 -23.43 30.23
C ALA A 450 -34.86 -24.49 29.60
N ILE A 451 -34.53 -25.76 29.79
CA ILE A 451 -35.38 -26.87 29.37
C ILE A 451 -36.22 -27.26 30.59
N ALA A 452 -37.54 -27.10 30.48
CA ALA A 452 -38.50 -27.67 31.42
C ALA A 452 -39.02 -28.97 30.81
N VAL A 453 -38.65 -30.10 31.42
CA VAL A 453 -39.19 -31.43 31.12
C VAL A 453 -40.38 -31.68 32.04
#